data_AF-A0A0G1ARA1-F1
#
_entry.id   AF-A0A0G1ARA1-F1
#
_cell.length_a   1.000
_cell.length_b   1.000
_cell.length_c   1.000
_cell.angle_alpha   90.00
_cell.angle_beta   90.00
_cell.angle_gamma   90.00
#
_symmetry.space_group_name_H-M   'P 1'
#
loop_
_entity.id
_entity.type
_entity.pdbx_description
1 polymer ?
#
loop_
_entity_poly.entity_id
_entity_poly.type
_entity_poly.pdbx_seq_one_letter_code
_entity_poly.pdbx_strand_id
1 'polypeptide(L)'
;MRNIINISVIFTIFAIAFVCFGLNVFAATRLPHYFPEGMESANTISGQMELYLRYLNATNCFSTDGKAVSRMFNNSIRIEREVFGEKVIFIFDPWKRTGKGEIVFSDFCGQKVISQEEFDLVADDFIKQFVRAVEEINYPYYKDLEKLAVAESFKQKGKGLNEEEFRKLLDRPIPEDPEGKISFREINRIPPEITKASFVKHVKAREIHFGFISALGEVWLHSGVTYISLQGRILDYLNGDRPLIMAHEAIHANALLQNWPLSEGWDPELGASLPAMLLPDDKIYLSLHSYLKVPRELIHVFFGYNFEQVRKEVVLFDYDGNLRIDTEKFDFYAAKLEEAKRELLAFFREKAIPQFYSDPTFWTSLGEKLQDKNAAIRIMMIQNYEPTILGGNEETAKWLDTRKYEIMNIAEESYKESGQPSSGDKEGSVHQKFLSLAARLGYNQDDLLELAKKYRINVSDLNNKSEEELMRLFLGILYKENTEKGEVK
;
A
#
# COMPACT_ATOMS: atom_id res chain seq x y z
N MET A 1 -18.06 9.87 -13.93
CA MET A 1 -17.62 8.91 -14.97
C MET A 1 -16.17 8.46 -14.82
N ARG A 2 -15.17 9.33 -14.54
CA ARG A 2 -13.76 8.88 -14.31
C ARG A 2 -13.55 7.95 -13.10
N ASN A 3 -14.33 8.07 -12.03
CA ASN A 3 -14.18 7.21 -10.83
C ASN A 3 -14.74 5.78 -11.00
N ILE A 4 -15.72 5.59 -11.88
CA ILE A 4 -16.28 4.26 -12.17
C ILE A 4 -15.24 3.44 -12.97
N ILE A 5 -14.48 4.08 -13.87
CA ILE A 5 -13.51 3.39 -14.73
C ILE A 5 -12.33 2.82 -13.92
N ASN A 6 -11.83 3.50 -12.88
CA ASN A 6 -10.76 2.97 -12.04
C ASN A 6 -11.21 1.79 -11.18
N ILE A 7 -12.43 1.85 -10.63
CA ILE A 7 -13.04 0.74 -9.89
C ILE A 7 -13.29 -0.42 -10.85
N SER A 8 -13.95 -0.20 -11.99
CA SER A 8 -14.19 -1.23 -13.01
C SER A 8 -12.91 -1.87 -13.54
N VAL A 9 -11.78 -1.16 -13.67
CA VAL A 9 -10.49 -1.76 -14.09
C VAL A 9 -9.89 -2.63 -13.00
N ILE A 10 -9.90 -2.19 -11.73
CA ILE A 10 -9.51 -3.01 -10.59
C ILE A 10 -10.38 -4.28 -10.54
N PHE A 11 -11.71 -4.11 -10.65
CA PHE A 11 -12.68 -5.21 -10.65
C PHE A 11 -12.57 -6.15 -11.86
N THR A 12 -12.24 -5.65 -13.06
CA THR A 12 -12.02 -6.49 -14.25
C THR A 12 -10.76 -7.34 -14.11
N ILE A 13 -9.73 -6.80 -13.47
CA ILE A 13 -8.50 -7.56 -13.18
C ILE A 13 -8.75 -8.58 -12.04
N PHE A 14 -9.52 -8.24 -11.00
CA PHE A 14 -9.96 -9.19 -9.96
C PHE A 14 -10.87 -10.30 -10.51
N ALA A 15 -11.77 -9.96 -11.45
CA ALA A 15 -12.65 -10.93 -12.10
C ALA A 15 -11.86 -11.96 -12.93
N ILE A 16 -10.79 -11.55 -13.62
CA ILE A 16 -9.93 -12.47 -14.40
C ILE A 16 -9.11 -13.38 -13.47
N ALA A 17 -8.68 -12.89 -12.30
CA ALA A 17 -7.90 -13.67 -11.35
C ALA A 17 -8.73 -14.69 -10.53
N PHE A 18 -10.02 -14.44 -10.32
CA PHE A 18 -10.91 -15.32 -9.55
C PHE A 18 -11.43 -16.55 -10.31
N VAL A 19 -11.35 -16.56 -11.64
CA VAL A 19 -11.87 -17.65 -12.50
C VAL A 19 -11.10 -18.98 -12.31
N CYS A 20 -9.93 -18.98 -11.64
CA CYS A 20 -9.07 -20.15 -11.55
C CYS A 20 -9.08 -20.93 -10.22
N PHE A 21 -9.85 -20.56 -9.18
CA PHE A 21 -9.73 -21.24 -7.87
C PHE A 21 -11.08 -21.62 -7.22
N GLY A 22 -11.32 -22.93 -7.11
CA GLY A 22 -12.09 -23.53 -5.99
C GLY A 22 -11.10 -23.89 -4.87
N LEU A 23 -11.46 -24.03 -3.59
CA LEU A 23 -12.74 -24.26 -2.92
C LEU A 23 -12.66 -23.68 -1.49
N ASN A 24 -13.78 -23.19 -0.97
CA ASN A 24 -14.25 -23.53 0.36
C ASN A 24 -15.78 -23.46 0.34
N VAL A 25 -16.41 -24.56 0.77
CA VAL A 25 -17.86 -24.66 0.91
C VAL A 25 -18.23 -23.91 2.19
N PHE A 26 -18.80 -22.72 2.06
CA PHE A 26 -19.48 -22.11 3.21
C PHE A 26 -20.80 -22.86 3.41
N ALA A 27 -21.00 -23.43 4.59
CA ALA A 27 -22.32 -23.84 5.02
C ALA A 27 -23.25 -22.62 4.93
N ALA A 28 -24.47 -22.81 4.45
CA ALA A 28 -25.44 -21.74 4.21
C ALA A 28 -25.86 -21.05 5.52
N THR A 29 -25.02 -20.14 6.01
CA THR A 29 -25.41 -19.08 6.93
C THR A 29 -26.16 -18.03 6.14
N ARG A 30 -27.36 -17.66 6.60
CA ARG A 30 -28.12 -16.54 6.05
C ARG A 30 -27.22 -15.30 6.05
N LEU A 31 -26.88 -14.80 4.86
CA LEU A 31 -26.06 -13.60 4.71
C LEU A 31 -26.85 -12.36 5.12
N PRO A 32 -26.19 -11.32 5.68
CA PRO A 32 -26.81 -10.02 5.90
C PRO A 32 -27.40 -9.42 4.61
N HIS A 33 -28.49 -8.66 4.73
CA HIS A 33 -29.24 -8.14 3.57
C HIS A 33 -28.52 -7.11 2.70
N TYR A 34 -27.30 -6.70 3.06
CA TYR A 34 -26.45 -5.84 2.22
C TYR A 34 -25.63 -6.65 1.21
N PHE A 35 -25.58 -7.99 1.35
CA PHE A 35 -25.07 -8.86 0.31
C PHE A 35 -26.08 -8.95 -0.86
N PRO A 36 -25.60 -9.07 -2.12
CA PRO A 36 -26.46 -9.32 -3.26
C PRO A 36 -27.28 -10.61 -3.10
N GLU A 37 -28.54 -10.59 -3.53
CA GLU A 37 -29.43 -11.74 -3.48
C GLU A 37 -28.86 -12.93 -4.27
N GLY A 38 -28.95 -14.13 -3.69
CA GLY A 38 -28.49 -15.36 -4.32
C GLY A 38 -26.99 -15.61 -4.24
N MET A 39 -26.21 -14.71 -3.63
CA MET A 39 -24.77 -14.92 -3.43
C MET A 39 -24.50 -16.19 -2.60
N GLU A 40 -25.33 -16.47 -1.60
CA GLU A 40 -25.29 -17.69 -0.79
C GLU A 40 -25.61 -18.98 -1.56
N SER A 41 -26.25 -18.87 -2.73
CA SER A 41 -26.64 -20.02 -3.56
C SER A 41 -25.53 -20.45 -4.53
N ALA A 42 -24.53 -19.60 -4.75
CA ALA A 42 -23.36 -19.95 -5.55
C ALA A 42 -22.37 -20.77 -4.72
N ASN A 43 -22.07 -21.98 -5.20
CA ASN A 43 -21.21 -22.94 -4.50
C ASN A 43 -19.70 -22.71 -4.73
N THR A 44 -19.32 -21.69 -5.51
CA THR A 44 -17.91 -21.34 -5.77
C THR A 44 -17.71 -19.85 -5.61
N ILE A 45 -16.51 -19.46 -5.19
CA ILE A 45 -16.15 -18.04 -5.05
C ILE A 45 -16.24 -17.32 -6.41
N SER A 46 -15.83 -17.98 -7.50
CA SER A 46 -15.97 -17.45 -8.85
C SER A 46 -17.42 -17.16 -9.22
N GLY A 47 -18.36 -18.06 -8.87
CA GLY A 47 -19.79 -17.84 -9.08
C GLY A 47 -20.35 -16.72 -8.21
N GLN A 48 -19.89 -16.61 -6.96
CA GLN A 48 -20.25 -15.51 -6.06
C GLN A 48 -19.75 -14.15 -6.59
N MET A 49 -18.51 -14.10 -7.10
CA MET A 49 -17.94 -12.91 -7.72
C MET A 49 -18.70 -12.53 -8.99
N GLU A 50 -19.07 -13.51 -9.83
CA GLU A 50 -19.87 -13.24 -11.03
C GLU A 50 -21.23 -12.63 -10.67
N LEU A 51 -21.92 -13.17 -9.65
CA LEU A 51 -23.16 -12.60 -9.13
C LEU A 51 -22.95 -11.18 -8.61
N TYR A 52 -21.86 -10.93 -7.89
CA TYR A 52 -21.54 -9.58 -7.41
C TYR A 52 -21.31 -8.60 -8.55
N LEU A 53 -20.54 -8.97 -9.58
CA LEU A 53 -20.30 -8.14 -10.76
C LEU A 53 -21.58 -7.87 -11.55
N ARG A 54 -22.44 -8.89 -11.70
CA ARG A 54 -23.76 -8.73 -12.29
C ARG A 54 -24.61 -7.74 -11.50
N TYR A 55 -24.57 -7.84 -10.17
CA TYR A 55 -25.26 -6.91 -9.28
C TYR A 55 -24.72 -5.47 -9.41
N LEU A 56 -23.40 -5.27 -9.45
CA LEU A 56 -22.79 -3.94 -9.68
C LEU A 56 -23.13 -3.37 -11.07
N ASN A 57 -23.25 -4.21 -12.10
CA ASN A 57 -23.66 -3.78 -13.44
C ASN A 57 -25.16 -3.47 -13.53
N ALA A 58 -25.99 -4.24 -12.82
CA ALA A 58 -27.43 -4.07 -12.80
C ALA A 58 -27.89 -2.93 -11.89
N THR A 59 -27.05 -2.51 -10.93
CA THR A 59 -27.40 -1.53 -9.92
C THR A 59 -26.46 -0.34 -9.93
N ASN A 60 -27.02 0.86 -9.91
CA ASN A 60 -26.24 2.08 -9.68
C ASN A 60 -26.30 2.52 -8.20
N CYS A 61 -26.70 1.58 -7.31
CA CYS A 61 -26.99 1.80 -5.89
C CYS A 61 -25.75 2.05 -5.03
N PHE A 62 -24.57 2.18 -5.65
CA PHE A 62 -23.31 2.56 -5.01
C PHE A 62 -22.70 3.83 -5.61
N SER A 63 -23.34 4.44 -6.62
CA SER A 63 -22.85 5.67 -7.21
C SER A 63 -23.33 6.88 -6.43
N THR A 64 -22.41 7.81 -6.18
CA THR A 64 -22.65 8.97 -5.34
C THR A 64 -23.64 9.96 -5.99
N ASP A 65 -24.90 9.90 -5.59
CA ASP A 65 -25.81 11.05 -5.63
C ASP A 65 -25.63 11.88 -4.35
N GLY A 66 -25.22 13.14 -4.49
CA GLY A 66 -25.02 14.06 -3.37
C GLY A 66 -26.27 14.25 -2.48
N LYS A 67 -27.48 14.03 -3.01
CA LYS A 67 -28.73 14.06 -2.21
C LYS A 67 -29.00 12.77 -1.44
N ALA A 68 -28.33 11.67 -1.76
CA ALA A 68 -28.46 10.40 -1.05
C ALA A 68 -27.52 10.35 0.16
N VAL A 69 -26.33 10.94 0.06
CA VAL A 69 -25.32 11.03 1.15
C VAL A 69 -25.95 11.60 2.43
N SER A 70 -26.63 12.75 2.36
CA SER A 70 -27.24 13.37 3.56
C SER A 70 -28.31 12.50 4.25
N ARG A 71 -28.91 11.53 3.54
CA ARG A 71 -29.92 10.60 4.07
C ARG A 71 -29.28 9.38 4.75
N MET A 72 -28.02 9.08 4.46
CA MET A 72 -27.29 7.90 4.93
C MET A 72 -26.35 8.16 6.12
N PHE A 73 -26.14 9.40 6.54
CA PHE A 73 -25.21 9.72 7.64
C PHE A 73 -25.87 10.43 8.83
N ASN A 74 -27.21 10.49 8.86
CA ASN A 74 -27.95 11.19 9.91
C ASN A 74 -28.80 10.22 10.75
N ASN A 75 -28.70 10.33 12.07
CA ASN A 75 -29.38 9.46 13.04
C ASN A 75 -29.10 7.96 12.84
N SER A 76 -27.86 7.63 12.46
CA SER A 76 -27.36 6.27 12.33
C SER A 76 -27.57 5.48 13.62
N ILE A 77 -27.86 4.18 13.51
CA ILE A 77 -27.88 3.29 14.68
C ILE A 77 -26.46 3.18 15.24
N ARG A 78 -26.33 3.35 16.56
CA ARG A 78 -25.07 3.23 17.28
C ARG A 78 -25.15 2.07 18.25
N ILE A 79 -24.16 1.19 18.22
CA ILE A 79 -24.02 0.07 19.15
C ILE A 79 -22.72 0.26 19.92
N GLU A 80 -22.84 0.39 21.23
CA GLU A 80 -21.71 0.39 22.13
C GLU A 80 -21.40 -1.05 22.56
N ARG A 81 -20.12 -1.44 22.47
CA ARG A 81 -19.60 -2.71 22.93
C ARG A 81 -18.26 -2.53 23.61
N GLU A 82 -18.02 -3.36 24.62
CA GLU A 82 -16.68 -3.56 25.14
C GLU A 82 -15.96 -4.56 24.23
N VAL A 83 -14.83 -4.14 23.67
CA VAL A 83 -13.98 -4.96 22.81
C VAL A 83 -12.57 -4.90 23.40
N PHE A 84 -12.05 -6.06 23.81
CA PHE A 84 -10.75 -6.17 24.48
C PHE A 84 -10.58 -5.26 25.72
N GLY A 85 -11.67 -5.02 26.47
CA GLY A 85 -11.67 -4.17 27.66
C GLY A 85 -11.79 -2.66 27.37
N GLU A 86 -11.90 -2.27 26.10
CA GLU A 86 -12.06 -0.88 25.67
C GLU A 86 -13.46 -0.64 25.11
N LYS A 87 -14.00 0.56 25.34
CA LYS A 87 -15.31 0.96 24.82
C LYS A 87 -15.20 1.37 23.34
N VAL A 88 -15.92 0.65 22.49
CA VAL A 88 -15.99 0.89 21.03
C VAL A 88 -17.42 1.19 20.62
N ILE A 89 -17.59 2.19 19.76
CA ILE A 89 -18.87 2.59 19.21
C ILE A 89 -18.92 2.17 17.73
N PHE A 90 -19.75 1.19 17.43
CA PHE A 90 -20.04 0.75 16.07
C PHE A 90 -21.22 1.57 15.53
N ILE A 91 -21.02 2.21 14.38
CA ILE A 91 -21.97 3.13 13.77
C ILE A 91 -22.40 2.56 12.42
N PHE A 92 -23.68 2.23 12.31
CA PHE A 92 -24.27 1.62 11.12
C PHE A 92 -24.93 2.71 10.29
N ASP A 93 -24.13 3.39 9.46
CA ASP A 93 -24.51 4.65 8.82
C ASP A 93 -25.79 4.53 7.97
N PRO A 94 -25.92 3.55 7.05
CA PRO A 94 -27.14 3.35 6.26
C PRO A 94 -28.41 3.00 7.06
N TRP A 95 -28.30 2.67 8.34
CA TRP A 95 -29.40 2.16 9.16
C TRP A 95 -29.86 3.19 10.19
N LYS A 96 -31.16 3.42 10.25
CA LYS A 96 -31.78 4.34 11.22
C LYS A 96 -33.01 3.75 11.86
N ARG A 97 -33.31 4.16 13.10
CA ARG A 97 -34.62 3.94 13.73
C ARG A 97 -35.54 5.11 13.43
N THR A 98 -36.73 4.83 12.90
CA THR A 98 -37.76 5.86 12.70
C THR A 98 -38.37 6.26 14.04
N GLY A 99 -39.09 7.39 14.08
CA GLY A 99 -39.85 7.79 15.28
C GLY A 99 -40.92 6.79 15.72
N LYS A 100 -41.26 5.81 14.88
CA LYS A 100 -42.18 4.69 15.18
C LYS A 100 -41.47 3.43 15.68
N GLY A 101 -40.14 3.45 15.78
CA GLY A 101 -39.32 2.31 16.21
C GLY A 101 -38.90 1.33 15.10
N GLU A 102 -39.37 1.52 13.87
CA GLU A 102 -39.00 0.70 12.71
C GLU A 102 -37.53 0.94 12.31
N ILE A 103 -36.85 -0.09 11.81
CA ILE A 103 -35.50 0.05 11.26
C ILE A 103 -35.59 0.24 9.74
N VAL A 104 -34.95 1.29 9.24
CA VAL A 104 -34.87 1.58 7.81
C VAL A 104 -33.42 1.53 7.36
N PHE A 105 -33.15 0.72 6.34
CA PHE A 105 -31.91 0.76 5.57
C PHE A 105 -32.08 1.71 4.38
N SER A 106 -31.09 2.56 4.15
CA SER A 106 -31.04 3.48 3.00
C SER A 106 -29.81 3.21 2.14
N ASP A 107 -30.00 3.03 0.84
CA ASP A 107 -28.93 3.00 -0.14
C ASP A 107 -29.15 4.10 -1.20
N PHE A 108 -28.32 4.14 -2.24
CA PHE A 108 -28.48 5.13 -3.31
C PHE A 108 -29.69 4.86 -4.24
N CYS A 109 -30.37 3.73 -4.09
CA CYS A 109 -31.56 3.36 -4.87
C CYS A 109 -32.87 3.56 -4.12
N GLY A 110 -32.86 3.62 -2.79
CA GLY A 110 -34.05 3.86 -2.02
C GLY A 110 -33.93 3.53 -0.54
N GLN A 111 -35.08 3.30 0.07
CA GLN A 111 -35.20 2.92 1.48
C GLN A 111 -36.03 1.65 1.59
N LYS A 112 -35.59 0.73 2.45
CA LYS A 112 -36.33 -0.48 2.82
C LYS A 112 -36.49 -0.56 4.32
N VAL A 113 -37.68 -0.93 4.77
CA VAL A 113 -37.92 -1.30 6.17
C VAL A 113 -37.38 -2.72 6.36
N ILE A 114 -36.59 -2.93 7.41
CA ILE A 114 -36.03 -4.23 7.77
C ILE A 114 -36.45 -4.61 9.19
N SER A 115 -36.43 -5.91 9.50
CA SER A 115 -36.71 -6.39 10.85
C SER A 115 -35.53 -6.15 11.80
N GLN A 116 -35.79 -6.30 13.12
CA GLN A 116 -34.71 -6.27 14.12
C GLN A 116 -33.75 -7.44 13.90
N GLU A 117 -34.25 -8.64 13.60
CA GLU A 117 -33.39 -9.80 13.34
C GLU A 117 -32.49 -9.59 12.11
N GLU A 118 -32.99 -8.94 11.07
CA GLU A 118 -32.19 -8.61 9.88
C GLU A 118 -31.09 -7.59 10.17
N PHE A 119 -31.33 -6.66 11.09
CA PHE A 119 -30.32 -5.72 11.55
C PHE A 119 -29.31 -6.38 12.49
N ASP A 120 -29.75 -7.25 13.39
CA ASP A 120 -28.87 -7.97 14.31
C ASP A 120 -27.87 -8.84 13.53
N LEU A 121 -28.29 -9.48 12.42
CA LEU A 121 -27.38 -10.19 11.52
C LEU A 121 -26.29 -9.28 10.90
N VAL A 122 -26.63 -8.04 10.55
CA VAL A 122 -25.66 -7.05 10.05
C VAL A 122 -24.68 -6.68 11.15
N ALA A 123 -25.20 -6.38 12.35
CA ALA A 123 -24.39 -5.94 13.47
C ALA A 123 -23.43 -7.04 13.93
N ASP A 124 -23.92 -8.26 14.08
CA ASP A 124 -23.14 -9.42 14.49
C ASP A 124 -22.05 -9.74 13.46
N ASP A 125 -22.38 -9.74 12.16
CA ASP A 125 -21.38 -9.94 11.12
C ASP A 125 -20.28 -8.87 11.18
N PHE A 126 -20.64 -7.58 11.16
CA PHE A 126 -19.65 -6.51 11.14
C PHE A 126 -18.75 -6.49 12.37
N ILE A 127 -19.34 -6.59 13.57
CA ILE A 127 -18.60 -6.56 14.84
C ILE A 127 -17.71 -7.79 14.94
N LYS A 128 -18.21 -8.98 14.58
CA LYS A 128 -17.42 -10.22 14.60
C LYS A 128 -16.22 -10.12 13.67
N GLN A 129 -16.40 -9.62 12.45
CA GLN A 129 -15.30 -9.51 11.49
C GLN A 129 -14.25 -8.49 11.94
N PHE A 130 -14.67 -7.39 12.59
CA PHE A 130 -13.72 -6.43 13.16
C PHE A 130 -12.89 -7.05 14.31
N VAL A 131 -13.54 -7.81 15.19
CA VAL A 131 -12.84 -8.56 16.26
C VAL A 131 -11.85 -9.55 15.65
N ARG A 132 -12.28 -10.34 14.66
CA ARG A 132 -11.42 -11.30 13.95
C ARG A 132 -10.23 -10.63 13.28
N ALA A 133 -10.41 -9.47 12.67
CA ALA A 133 -9.31 -8.70 12.07
C ALA A 133 -8.19 -8.40 13.08
N VAL A 134 -8.56 -8.02 14.30
CA VAL A 134 -7.59 -7.78 15.38
C VAL A 134 -6.99 -9.08 15.90
N GLU A 135 -7.82 -10.08 16.20
CA GLU A 135 -7.38 -11.31 16.88
C GLU A 135 -6.61 -12.28 15.98
N GLU A 136 -7.05 -12.45 14.74
CA GLU A 136 -6.54 -13.46 13.81
C GLU A 136 -5.38 -12.91 12.96
N ILE A 137 -5.35 -11.60 12.70
CA ILE A 137 -4.40 -10.98 11.76
C ILE A 137 -3.44 -10.02 12.48
N ASN A 138 -3.95 -8.91 13.01
CA ASN A 138 -3.09 -7.80 13.45
C ASN A 138 -2.31 -8.08 14.74
N TYR A 139 -2.98 -8.54 15.80
CA TYR A 139 -2.32 -8.82 17.07
C TYR A 139 -1.25 -9.91 16.95
N PRO A 140 -1.51 -11.08 16.30
CA PRO A 140 -0.48 -12.10 16.09
C PRO A 140 0.76 -11.58 15.34
N TYR A 141 0.56 -10.65 14.41
CA TYR A 141 1.66 -10.06 13.64
C TYR A 141 2.54 -9.16 14.51
N TYR A 142 1.94 -8.29 15.35
CA TYR A 142 2.64 -7.25 16.10
C TYR A 142 2.92 -7.55 17.58
N LYS A 143 2.40 -8.63 18.16
CA LYS A 143 2.53 -8.94 19.61
C LYS A 143 3.96 -8.96 20.14
N ASP A 144 4.92 -9.35 19.30
CA ASP A 144 6.34 -9.49 19.69
C ASP A 144 7.15 -8.21 19.39
N LEU A 145 6.53 -7.16 18.82
CA LEU A 145 7.21 -5.97 18.32
C LEU A 145 8.03 -5.26 19.38
N GLU A 146 7.44 -5.00 20.56
CA GLU A 146 8.14 -4.28 21.64
C GLU A 146 9.41 -5.03 22.05
N LYS A 147 9.31 -6.34 22.25
CA LYS A 147 10.43 -7.18 22.66
C LYS A 147 11.55 -7.13 21.63
N LEU A 148 11.21 -7.31 20.36
CA LEU A 148 12.18 -7.32 19.26
C LEU A 148 12.82 -5.93 19.07
N ALA A 149 12.03 -4.86 19.12
CA ALA A 149 12.53 -3.50 18.98
C ALA A 149 13.45 -3.09 20.14
N VAL A 150 13.11 -3.47 21.39
CA VAL A 150 13.97 -3.23 22.56
C VAL A 150 15.27 -4.02 22.45
N ALA A 151 15.22 -5.29 22.03
CA ALA A 151 16.42 -6.08 21.83
C ALA A 151 17.35 -5.47 20.76
N GLU A 152 16.81 -4.98 19.64
CA GLU A 152 17.60 -4.28 18.62
C GLU A 152 18.16 -2.94 19.12
N SER A 153 17.37 -2.17 19.88
CA SER A 153 17.84 -0.90 20.46
C SER A 153 18.92 -1.12 21.51
N PHE A 154 18.78 -2.17 22.33
CA PHE A 154 19.75 -2.58 23.35
C PHE A 154 21.13 -2.90 22.74
N LYS A 155 21.19 -3.61 21.61
CA LYS A 155 22.45 -3.89 20.90
C LYS A 155 23.23 -2.62 20.54
N GLN A 156 22.52 -1.54 20.25
CA GLN A 156 23.12 -0.28 19.80
C GLN A 156 23.40 0.69 20.97
N LYS A 157 22.47 0.78 21.92
CA LYS A 157 22.40 1.84 22.95
C LYS A 157 22.59 1.33 24.38
N GLY A 158 22.50 0.02 24.63
CA GLY A 158 22.47 -0.60 25.97
C GLY A 158 23.82 -0.79 26.67
N LYS A 159 24.87 -0.05 26.29
CA LYS A 159 26.22 -0.24 26.83
C LYS A 159 26.24 -0.11 28.36
N GLY A 160 26.72 -1.14 29.04
CA GLY A 160 26.85 -1.16 30.51
C GLY A 160 25.58 -1.52 31.27
N LEU A 161 24.52 -1.93 30.58
CA LEU A 161 23.27 -2.42 31.16
C LEU A 161 23.01 -3.86 30.67
N ASN A 162 22.17 -4.61 31.38
CA ASN A 162 21.46 -5.74 30.80
C ASN A 162 20.14 -5.30 30.13
N GLU A 163 19.50 -6.16 29.34
CA GLU A 163 18.29 -5.82 28.59
C GLU A 163 17.11 -5.43 29.49
N GLU A 164 16.98 -6.05 30.67
CA GLU A 164 15.92 -5.73 31.62
C GLU A 164 16.13 -4.35 32.25
N GLU A 165 17.38 -4.00 32.58
CA GLU A 165 17.76 -2.68 33.07
C GLU A 165 17.55 -1.60 31.99
N PHE A 166 17.91 -1.90 30.74
CA PHE A 166 17.67 -1.00 29.61
C PHE A 166 16.17 -0.79 29.37
N ARG A 167 15.36 -1.84 29.41
CA ARG A 167 13.90 -1.75 29.32
C ARG A 167 13.33 -0.87 30.43
N LYS A 168 13.75 -1.07 31.69
CA LYS A 168 13.34 -0.21 32.81
C LYS A 168 13.80 1.24 32.64
N LEU A 169 14.95 1.49 32.01
CA LEU A 169 15.43 2.84 31.71
C LEU A 169 14.51 3.53 30.68
N LEU A 170 14.05 2.81 29.65
CA LEU A 170 13.14 3.37 28.65
C LEU A 170 11.86 3.92 29.29
N ASP A 171 11.34 3.26 30.32
CA ASP A 171 10.10 3.66 30.98
C ASP A 171 10.29 4.77 32.05
N ARG A 172 11.54 5.19 32.32
CA ARG A 172 11.81 6.29 33.24
C ARG A 172 11.50 7.64 32.58
N PRO A 173 10.93 8.59 33.34
CA PRO A 173 10.84 9.98 32.91
C PRO A 173 12.22 10.55 32.58
N ILE A 174 12.27 11.44 31.59
CA ILE A 174 13.50 12.17 31.27
C ILE A 174 13.80 13.18 32.38
N PRO A 175 15.09 13.46 32.69
CA PRO A 175 15.47 14.45 33.69
C PRO A 175 14.93 15.86 33.40
N GLU A 176 14.74 16.20 32.13
CA GLU A 176 14.30 17.50 31.64
C GLU A 176 12.79 17.71 31.74
N ASP A 177 12.00 16.69 32.09
CA ASP A 177 10.55 16.78 32.29
C ASP A 177 10.20 16.64 33.79
N PRO A 178 10.16 17.76 34.53
CA PRO A 178 9.86 17.76 35.96
C PRO A 178 8.43 17.30 36.29
N GLU A 179 7.53 17.25 35.31
CA GLU A 179 6.16 16.74 35.49
C GLU A 179 6.07 15.21 35.34
N GLY A 180 7.14 14.57 34.84
CA GLY A 180 7.23 13.13 34.69
C GLY A 180 6.29 12.52 33.65
N LYS A 181 5.88 13.30 32.66
CA LYS A 181 4.92 12.92 31.62
C LYS A 181 5.58 12.29 30.39
N ILE A 182 6.86 12.54 30.17
CA ILE A 182 7.62 12.09 29.00
C ILE A 182 8.75 11.16 29.44
N SER A 183 8.72 9.94 28.94
CA SER A 183 9.73 8.89 29.15
C SER A 183 10.78 8.83 28.04
N PHE A 184 11.90 8.16 28.31
CA PHE A 184 12.89 7.85 27.27
C PHE A 184 12.29 7.04 26.12
N ARG A 185 11.32 6.18 26.40
CA ARG A 185 10.55 5.42 25.41
C ARG A 185 9.82 6.35 24.46
N GLU A 186 9.14 7.37 24.99
CA GLU A 186 8.37 8.33 24.20
C GLU A 186 9.26 9.22 23.33
N ILE A 187 10.42 9.66 23.84
CA ILE A 187 11.40 10.39 23.03
C ILE A 187 11.92 9.54 21.87
N ASN A 188 12.29 8.29 22.17
CA ASN A 188 12.83 7.38 21.16
C ASN A 188 11.74 6.72 20.30
N ARG A 189 10.45 6.98 20.56
CA ARG A 189 9.30 6.41 19.83
C ARG A 189 9.31 4.87 19.76
N ILE A 190 9.94 4.21 20.72
CA ILE A 190 9.93 2.75 20.81
C ILE A 190 8.53 2.35 21.31
N PRO A 191 7.80 1.47 20.61
CA PRO A 191 6.44 1.14 20.99
C PRO A 191 6.46 0.41 22.34
N PRO A 192 5.47 0.65 23.22
CA PRO A 192 5.24 -0.22 24.37
C PRO A 192 4.66 -1.56 23.89
N GLU A 193 4.37 -2.47 24.83
CA GLU A 193 3.74 -3.74 24.51
C GLU A 193 2.46 -3.55 23.68
N ILE A 194 2.39 -4.24 22.54
CA ILE A 194 1.21 -4.22 21.68
C ILE A 194 0.22 -5.26 22.22
N THR A 195 -0.93 -4.79 22.68
CA THR A 195 -2.03 -5.63 23.15
C THR A 195 -3.18 -5.61 22.14
N LYS A 196 -4.15 -6.51 22.26
CA LYS A 196 -5.39 -6.44 21.46
C LYS A 196 -6.12 -5.11 21.67
N ALA A 197 -6.15 -4.61 22.91
CA ALA A 197 -6.72 -3.31 23.26
C ALA A 197 -6.06 -2.16 22.49
N SER A 198 -4.76 -2.26 22.16
CA SER A 198 -4.04 -1.22 21.42
C SER A 198 -4.64 -0.91 20.03
N PHE A 199 -5.41 -1.82 19.41
CA PHE A 199 -6.07 -1.60 18.11
C PHE A 199 -7.44 -0.91 18.21
N VAL A 200 -7.99 -0.81 19.42
CA VAL A 200 -9.31 -0.23 19.69
C VAL A 200 -9.25 0.93 20.68
N LYS A 201 -8.13 1.13 21.37
CA LYS A 201 -7.95 2.19 22.35
C LYS A 201 -7.86 3.55 21.68
N HIS A 202 -8.62 4.51 22.20
CA HIS A 202 -8.55 5.91 21.79
C HIS A 202 -8.91 6.84 22.96
N VAL A 203 -8.45 8.11 22.92
CA VAL A 203 -8.55 9.05 24.05
C VAL A 203 -9.99 9.35 24.49
N LYS A 204 -10.96 9.34 23.56
CA LYS A 204 -12.38 9.61 23.86
C LYS A 204 -13.24 8.36 23.75
N ALA A 205 -13.37 7.85 22.54
CA ALA A 205 -13.94 6.57 22.18
C ALA A 205 -13.46 6.25 20.76
N ARG A 206 -13.44 4.97 20.42
CA ARG A 206 -13.15 4.52 19.06
C ARG A 206 -14.47 4.38 18.29
N GLU A 207 -14.57 5.08 17.17
CA GLU A 207 -15.75 5.04 16.31
C GLU A 207 -15.44 4.22 15.06
N ILE A 208 -16.25 3.19 14.81
CA ILE A 208 -16.12 2.30 13.66
C ILE A 208 -17.41 2.37 12.87
N HIS A 209 -17.34 3.08 11.75
CA HIS A 209 -18.42 3.32 10.83
C HIS A 209 -18.51 2.21 9.79
N PHE A 210 -19.73 1.77 9.51
CA PHE A 210 -20.05 0.82 8.46
C PHE A 210 -21.07 1.42 7.52
N GLY A 211 -20.72 1.57 6.23
CA GLY A 211 -21.61 2.22 5.29
C GLY A 211 -21.07 2.39 3.88
N PHE A 212 -21.51 3.46 3.21
CA PHE A 212 -21.09 3.80 1.85
C PHE A 212 -20.03 4.89 1.89
N ILE A 213 -18.79 4.54 1.55
CA ILE A 213 -17.69 5.49 1.35
C ILE A 213 -17.07 5.25 -0.02
N SER A 214 -16.30 6.21 -0.53
CA SER A 214 -15.70 6.09 -1.87
C SER A 214 -14.51 5.12 -1.95
N ALA A 215 -13.96 4.73 -0.80
CA ALA A 215 -12.89 3.74 -0.67
C ALA A 215 -13.43 2.43 -0.05
N LEU A 216 -12.61 1.37 -0.02
CA LEU A 216 -13.01 0.12 0.62
C LEU A 216 -13.01 0.23 2.16
N GLY A 217 -12.07 1.00 2.67
CA GLY A 217 -11.95 1.46 4.05
C GLY A 217 -11.28 2.85 4.06
N GLU A 218 -11.41 3.56 5.17
CA GLU A 218 -10.76 4.86 5.36
C GLU A 218 -10.57 5.16 6.85
N VAL A 219 -9.38 5.60 7.24
CA VAL A 219 -9.13 6.10 8.60
C VAL A 219 -8.81 7.58 8.58
N TRP A 220 -9.49 8.30 9.45
CA TRP A 220 -9.16 9.68 9.75
C TRP A 220 -8.09 9.64 10.83
N LEU A 221 -6.82 9.68 10.40
CA LEU A 221 -5.67 9.57 11.31
C LEU A 221 -5.83 10.51 12.52
N HIS A 222 -5.48 10.02 13.71
CA HIS A 222 -5.57 10.75 14.98
C HIS A 222 -6.97 11.11 15.49
N SER A 223 -8.04 10.81 14.74
CA SER A 223 -9.41 11.13 15.18
C SER A 223 -10.07 10.04 16.01
N GLY A 224 -9.59 8.80 15.89
CA GLY A 224 -10.25 7.62 16.45
C GLY A 224 -11.41 7.10 15.58
N VAL A 225 -11.59 7.65 14.38
CA VAL A 225 -12.67 7.30 13.44
C VAL A 225 -12.13 6.42 12.31
N THR A 226 -12.78 5.28 12.09
CA THR A 226 -12.53 4.37 10.96
C THR A 226 -13.82 4.07 10.24
N TYR A 227 -13.79 4.13 8.92
CA TYR A 227 -14.87 3.76 8.03
C TYR A 227 -14.52 2.47 7.31
N ILE A 228 -15.49 1.56 7.26
CA ILE A 228 -15.44 0.36 6.44
C ILE A 228 -16.65 0.40 5.50
N SER A 229 -16.40 0.16 4.22
CA SER A 229 -17.49 0.11 3.24
C SER A 229 -18.21 -1.24 3.24
N LEU A 230 -19.49 -1.22 2.85
CA LEU A 230 -20.25 -2.44 2.55
C LEU A 230 -19.55 -3.27 1.47
N GLN A 231 -19.01 -2.61 0.44
CA GLN A 231 -18.29 -3.27 -0.65
C GLN A 231 -17.01 -3.94 -0.16
N GLY A 232 -16.29 -3.28 0.75
CA GLY A 232 -15.09 -3.85 1.36
C GLY A 232 -15.41 -5.14 2.12
N ARG A 233 -16.48 -5.14 2.93
CA ARG A 233 -16.92 -6.34 3.63
C ARG A 233 -17.35 -7.48 2.68
N ILE A 234 -18.03 -7.16 1.58
CA ILE A 234 -18.37 -8.15 0.54
C ILE A 234 -17.10 -8.72 -0.10
N LEU A 235 -16.09 -7.90 -0.38
CA LEU A 235 -14.81 -8.37 -0.93
C LEU A 235 -14.05 -9.25 0.06
N ASP A 236 -14.03 -8.91 1.35
CA ASP A 236 -13.47 -9.75 2.41
C ASP A 236 -14.18 -11.12 2.47
N TYR A 237 -15.50 -11.15 2.28
CA TYR A 237 -16.28 -12.39 2.19
C TYR A 237 -15.88 -13.22 0.97
N LEU A 238 -15.84 -12.59 -0.22
CA LEU A 238 -15.40 -13.24 -1.45
C LEU A 238 -13.97 -13.73 -1.36
N ASN A 239 -13.12 -13.12 -0.53
CA ASN A 239 -11.75 -13.59 -0.30
C ASN A 239 -11.63 -14.66 0.80
N GLY A 240 -12.61 -15.57 0.87
CA GLY A 240 -12.63 -16.67 1.84
C GLY A 240 -13.00 -16.24 3.26
N ASP A 241 -13.84 -15.21 3.38
CA ASP A 241 -14.29 -14.62 4.65
C ASP A 241 -13.15 -14.22 5.60
N ARG A 242 -12.17 -13.52 5.01
CA ARG A 242 -11.02 -12.95 5.71
C ARG A 242 -11.19 -11.44 5.85
N PRO A 243 -11.14 -10.87 7.06
CA PRO A 243 -11.41 -9.45 7.27
C PRO A 243 -10.16 -8.59 6.96
N LEU A 244 -9.67 -8.66 5.72
CA LEU A 244 -8.41 -8.05 5.31
C LEU A 244 -8.49 -6.52 5.30
N ILE A 245 -9.60 -5.98 4.81
CA ILE A 245 -9.81 -4.53 4.75
C ILE A 245 -9.95 -3.97 6.17
N MET A 246 -10.71 -4.66 7.04
CA MET A 246 -10.80 -4.27 8.45
C MET A 246 -9.45 -4.34 9.16
N ALA A 247 -8.64 -5.37 8.86
CA ALA A 247 -7.30 -5.51 9.43
C ALA A 247 -6.38 -4.37 9.00
N HIS A 248 -6.42 -4.01 7.72
CA HIS A 248 -5.68 -2.89 7.16
C HIS A 248 -6.05 -1.55 7.86
N GLU A 249 -7.33 -1.21 7.91
CA GLU A 249 -7.76 0.04 8.56
C GLU A 249 -7.48 0.06 10.08
N ALA A 250 -7.53 -1.09 10.75
CA ALA A 250 -7.20 -1.17 12.17
C ALA A 250 -5.72 -0.86 12.46
N ILE A 251 -4.81 -0.95 11.48
CA ILE A 251 -3.40 -0.57 11.63
C ILE A 251 -3.24 0.95 11.47
N HIS A 252 -3.86 1.55 10.45
CA HIS A 252 -3.92 3.01 10.28
C HIS A 252 -4.44 3.71 11.53
N ALA A 253 -5.40 3.08 12.18
CA ALA A 253 -5.99 3.52 13.42
C ALA A 253 -5.11 3.36 14.67
N ASN A 254 -4.09 2.50 14.62
CA ASN A 254 -3.31 2.15 15.80
C ASN A 254 -2.27 3.23 16.08
N ALA A 255 -2.51 3.98 17.15
CA ALA A 255 -1.68 5.09 17.56
C ALA A 255 -0.22 4.72 17.89
N LEU A 256 0.05 3.46 18.22
CA LEU A 256 1.41 3.00 18.54
C LEU A 256 2.19 2.60 17.29
N LEU A 257 1.50 2.39 16.16
CA LEU A 257 2.11 1.91 14.91
C LEU A 257 2.17 3.00 13.83
N GLN A 258 1.12 3.80 13.67
CA GLN A 258 1.03 4.71 12.51
C GLN A 258 0.64 6.14 12.85
N ASN A 259 0.68 6.53 14.12
CA ASN A 259 0.60 7.96 14.44
C ASN A 259 1.90 8.69 14.09
N TRP A 260 1.77 9.96 13.73
CA TRP A 260 2.86 10.93 13.71
C TRP A 260 3.81 10.81 14.92
N PRO A 261 5.14 10.79 14.71
CA PRO A 261 5.85 10.94 13.43
C PRO A 261 6.09 9.63 12.66
N LEU A 262 5.61 8.49 13.16
CA LEU A 262 5.89 7.17 12.58
C LEU A 262 5.32 7.01 11.15
N SER A 263 4.16 7.63 10.89
CA SER A 263 3.54 7.67 9.56
C SER A 263 4.35 8.39 8.49
N GLU A 264 5.35 9.21 8.87
CA GLU A 264 6.26 9.83 7.91
C GLU A 264 7.50 8.99 7.63
N GLY A 265 7.85 8.10 8.55
CA GLY A 265 9.09 7.33 8.46
C GLY A 265 9.08 6.24 7.40
N TRP A 266 7.89 5.76 7.03
CA TRP A 266 7.67 4.86 5.91
C TRP A 266 6.23 4.92 5.43
N ASP A 267 5.96 4.35 4.25
CA ASP A 267 4.63 4.36 3.64
C ASP A 267 3.60 3.68 4.56
N PRO A 268 2.62 4.44 5.11
CA PRO A 268 1.64 3.87 6.02
C PRO A 268 0.74 2.84 5.33
N GLU A 269 0.50 2.99 4.03
CA GLU A 269 -0.30 2.02 3.28
C GLU A 269 0.44 0.71 3.12
N LEU A 270 1.76 0.75 2.91
CA LEU A 270 2.58 -0.45 2.93
C LEU A 270 2.50 -1.14 4.29
N GLY A 271 2.74 -0.41 5.38
CA GLY A 271 2.72 -0.97 6.74
C GLY A 271 1.38 -1.61 7.14
N ALA A 272 0.26 -1.00 6.72
CA ALA A 272 -1.08 -1.52 6.93
C ALA A 272 -1.40 -2.73 6.02
N SER A 273 -0.82 -2.79 4.82
CA SER A 273 -0.99 -3.91 3.89
C SER A 273 -0.17 -5.15 4.22
N LEU A 274 0.95 -5.05 4.95
CA LEU A 274 1.82 -6.21 5.22
C LEU A 274 1.09 -7.40 5.89
N PRO A 275 0.42 -7.26 7.04
CA PRO A 275 -0.19 -8.39 7.72
C PRO A 275 -1.45 -8.92 7.01
N ALA A 276 -2.15 -8.07 6.24
CA ALA A 276 -3.40 -8.43 5.58
C ALA A 276 -3.22 -8.91 4.13
N MET A 277 -2.21 -8.41 3.42
CA MET A 277 -2.12 -8.54 1.96
C MET A 277 -0.79 -9.16 1.47
N LEU A 278 0.15 -9.46 2.37
CA LEU A 278 1.34 -10.29 2.05
C LEU A 278 1.16 -11.77 2.47
N LEU A 279 -0.06 -12.17 2.86
CA LEU A 279 -0.39 -13.53 3.30
C LEU A 279 0.02 -14.56 2.25
N PRO A 280 0.84 -15.59 2.54
CA PRO A 280 1.42 -16.48 1.53
C PRO A 280 0.42 -17.02 0.50
N ASP A 281 -0.75 -17.45 0.97
CA ASP A 281 -1.81 -18.06 0.16
C ASP A 281 -2.64 -17.09 -0.69
N ASP A 282 -2.44 -15.77 -0.54
CA ASP A 282 -3.05 -14.78 -1.43
C ASP A 282 -2.33 -14.69 -2.80
N LYS A 283 -2.94 -15.21 -3.85
CA LYS A 283 -2.30 -15.24 -5.18
C LYS A 283 -2.48 -13.94 -5.97
N ILE A 284 -3.23 -12.98 -5.45
CA ILE A 284 -3.77 -11.86 -6.24
C ILE A 284 -3.31 -10.49 -5.73
N TYR A 285 -3.44 -10.17 -4.43
CA TYR A 285 -3.18 -8.80 -3.98
C TYR A 285 -1.73 -8.39 -4.20
N LEU A 286 -0.76 -9.27 -3.92
CA LEU A 286 0.65 -8.95 -4.17
C LEU A 286 0.92 -8.56 -5.62
N SER A 287 0.26 -9.17 -6.60
CA SER A 287 0.52 -8.89 -8.02
C SER A 287 -0.08 -7.57 -8.50
N LEU A 288 -1.12 -7.06 -7.84
CA LEU A 288 -1.99 -6.02 -8.39
C LEU A 288 -2.19 -4.80 -7.49
N HIS A 289 -2.05 -4.97 -6.17
CA HIS A 289 -2.34 -3.89 -5.22
C HIS A 289 -1.23 -2.84 -5.26
N SER A 290 -1.59 -1.56 -5.45
CA SER A 290 -0.61 -0.47 -5.57
C SER A 290 0.31 -0.38 -4.35
N TYR A 291 -0.23 -0.59 -3.14
CA TYR A 291 0.51 -0.49 -1.87
C TYR A 291 1.60 -1.56 -1.70
N LEU A 292 1.49 -2.68 -2.43
CA LEU A 292 2.48 -3.76 -2.38
C LEU A 292 3.58 -3.62 -3.45
N LYS A 293 3.76 -2.42 -4.02
CA LYS A 293 4.82 -2.14 -4.99
C LYS A 293 6.21 -2.47 -4.43
N VAL A 294 6.50 -2.06 -3.19
CA VAL A 294 7.81 -2.31 -2.57
C VAL A 294 8.06 -3.82 -2.38
N PRO A 295 7.15 -4.61 -1.78
CA PRO A 295 7.26 -6.06 -1.78
C PRO A 295 7.52 -6.68 -3.15
N ARG A 296 6.81 -6.25 -4.20
CA ARG A 296 7.05 -6.74 -5.57
C ARG A 296 8.47 -6.43 -6.06
N GLU A 297 8.96 -5.21 -5.81
CA GLU A 297 10.34 -4.81 -6.15
C GLU A 297 11.36 -5.68 -5.42
N LEU A 298 11.18 -5.90 -4.10
CA LEU A 298 12.08 -6.74 -3.31
C LEU A 298 12.04 -8.20 -3.79
N ILE A 299 10.87 -8.73 -4.10
CA ILE A 299 10.70 -10.09 -4.63
C ILE A 299 11.38 -10.25 -5.99
N HIS A 300 11.30 -9.23 -6.85
CA HIS A 300 12.02 -9.22 -8.11
C HIS A 300 13.53 -9.24 -7.92
N VAL A 301 14.06 -8.36 -7.06
CA VAL A 301 15.51 -8.19 -6.86
C VAL A 301 16.14 -9.37 -6.12
N PHE A 302 15.53 -9.84 -5.04
CA PHE A 302 16.16 -10.82 -4.14
C PHE A 302 15.78 -12.27 -4.45
N PHE A 303 14.63 -12.50 -5.10
CA PHE A 303 14.13 -13.84 -5.41
C PHE A 303 14.06 -14.10 -6.92
N GLY A 304 14.43 -13.13 -7.76
CA GLY A 304 14.46 -13.27 -9.22
C GLY A 304 13.08 -13.41 -9.87
N TYR A 305 12.00 -13.09 -9.16
CA TYR A 305 10.65 -13.28 -9.68
C TYR A 305 10.21 -12.08 -10.52
N ASN A 306 10.14 -12.27 -11.84
CA ASN A 306 9.75 -11.22 -12.78
C ASN A 306 8.23 -11.24 -13.06
N PHE A 307 7.47 -10.37 -12.39
CA PHE A 307 6.02 -10.27 -12.54
C PHE A 307 5.56 -10.01 -13.98
N GLU A 308 6.32 -9.24 -14.77
CA GLU A 308 5.95 -8.95 -16.17
C GLU A 308 6.12 -10.18 -17.06
N GLN A 309 7.22 -10.92 -16.87
CA GLN A 309 7.45 -12.17 -17.59
C GLN A 309 6.39 -13.21 -17.24
N VAL A 310 6.10 -13.38 -15.95
CA VAL A 310 5.06 -14.31 -15.48
C VAL A 310 3.72 -13.98 -16.13
N ARG A 311 3.31 -12.71 -16.16
CA ARG A 311 2.06 -12.30 -16.81
C ARG A 311 2.01 -12.70 -18.29
N LYS A 312 3.11 -12.50 -19.03
CA LYS A 312 3.18 -12.86 -20.47
C LYS A 312 3.11 -14.36 -20.70
N GLU A 313 3.65 -15.15 -19.79
CA GLU A 313 3.67 -16.60 -19.90
C GLU A 313 2.37 -17.26 -19.44
N VAL A 314 1.68 -16.66 -18.47
CA VAL A 314 0.42 -17.15 -17.91
C VAL A 314 -0.78 -16.70 -18.75
N VAL A 315 -0.78 -15.46 -19.23
CA VAL A 315 -1.89 -14.91 -20.01
C VAL A 315 -1.61 -15.11 -21.50
N LEU A 316 -2.30 -16.07 -22.09
CA LEU A 316 -2.22 -16.41 -23.51
C LEU A 316 -3.33 -15.72 -24.29
N PHE A 317 -3.00 -15.21 -25.47
CA PHE A 317 -3.99 -14.83 -26.48
C PHE A 317 -4.17 -15.99 -27.43
N ASP A 318 -5.40 -16.48 -27.59
CA ASP A 318 -5.70 -17.37 -28.70
C ASP A 318 -5.85 -16.58 -30.02
N TYR A 319 -5.83 -17.28 -31.14
CA TYR A 319 -5.99 -16.68 -32.48
C TYR A 319 -7.35 -16.01 -32.69
N ASP A 320 -8.34 -16.30 -31.83
CA ASP A 320 -9.70 -15.75 -31.88
C ASP A 320 -9.86 -14.51 -30.98
N GLY A 321 -8.78 -14.05 -30.34
CA GLY A 321 -8.77 -12.86 -29.47
C GLY A 321 -9.27 -13.09 -28.06
N ASN A 322 -9.50 -14.35 -27.64
CA ASN A 322 -9.85 -14.68 -26.28
C ASN A 322 -8.59 -14.74 -25.39
N LEU A 323 -8.76 -14.25 -24.16
CA LEU A 323 -7.79 -14.41 -23.09
C LEU A 323 -7.94 -15.82 -22.50
N ARG A 324 -6.85 -16.60 -22.54
CA ARG A 324 -6.75 -17.89 -21.84
C ARG A 324 -5.66 -17.83 -20.78
N ILE A 325 -5.88 -18.51 -19.66
CA ILE A 325 -4.88 -18.68 -18.61
C ILE A 325 -4.19 -20.05 -18.83
N ASP A 326 -2.87 -20.06 -18.89
CA ASP A 326 -2.05 -21.27 -18.78
C ASP A 326 -1.99 -21.69 -17.30
N THR A 327 -2.81 -22.68 -16.94
CA THR A 327 -2.97 -23.12 -15.55
C THR A 327 -1.71 -23.79 -15.00
N GLU A 328 -0.96 -24.54 -15.81
CA GLU A 328 0.27 -25.20 -15.36
C GLU A 328 1.36 -24.17 -15.03
N LYS A 329 1.54 -23.17 -15.91
CA LYS A 329 2.47 -22.08 -15.64
C LYS A 329 2.01 -21.21 -14.48
N PHE A 330 0.72 -20.95 -14.37
CA PHE A 330 0.16 -20.22 -13.24
C PHE A 330 0.54 -20.92 -11.92
N ASP A 331 0.26 -22.21 -11.79
CA ASP A 331 0.50 -22.95 -10.56
C ASP A 331 1.99 -23.03 -10.22
N PHE A 332 2.85 -23.21 -11.23
CA PHE A 332 4.30 -23.17 -11.07
C PHE A 332 4.80 -21.84 -10.51
N TYR A 333 4.35 -20.72 -11.07
CA TYR A 333 4.76 -19.39 -10.61
C TYR A 333 4.13 -19.00 -9.27
N ALA A 334 2.88 -19.41 -9.02
CA ALA A 334 2.22 -19.20 -7.74
C ALA A 334 3.01 -19.88 -6.60
N ALA A 335 3.48 -21.12 -6.78
CA ALA A 335 4.29 -21.82 -5.78
C ALA A 335 5.59 -21.08 -5.44
N LYS A 336 6.29 -20.54 -6.46
CA LYS A 336 7.50 -19.71 -6.25
C LYS A 336 7.20 -18.42 -5.51
N LEU A 337 6.07 -17.79 -5.83
CA LEU A 337 5.63 -16.57 -5.18
C LEU A 337 5.29 -16.80 -3.71
N GLU A 338 4.65 -17.93 -3.38
CA GLU A 338 4.32 -18.32 -2.00
C GLU A 338 5.56 -18.47 -1.12
N GLU A 339 6.67 -18.98 -1.65
CA GLU A 339 7.95 -19.07 -0.94
C GLU A 339 8.53 -17.67 -0.67
N ALA A 340 8.63 -16.83 -1.71
CA ALA A 340 9.14 -15.47 -1.57
C ALA A 340 8.30 -14.63 -0.59
N LYS A 341 6.98 -14.83 -0.58
CA LYS A 341 6.06 -14.16 0.37
C LYS A 341 6.26 -14.62 1.81
N ARG A 342 6.44 -15.92 2.04
CA ARG A 342 6.73 -16.45 3.38
C ARG A 342 7.99 -15.83 3.95
N GLU A 343 9.06 -15.82 3.14
CA GLU A 343 10.34 -15.25 3.53
C GLU A 343 10.21 -13.74 3.79
N LEU A 344 9.57 -13.00 2.88
CA LEU A 344 9.42 -11.56 3.02
C LEU A 344 8.54 -11.19 4.23
N LEU A 345 7.47 -11.94 4.50
CA LEU A 345 6.61 -11.74 5.67
C LEU A 345 7.40 -11.95 6.97
N ALA A 346 8.24 -13.00 7.03
CA ALA A 346 9.12 -13.26 8.17
C ALA A 346 10.15 -12.14 8.33
N PHE A 347 10.82 -11.72 7.25
CA PHE A 347 11.74 -10.59 7.25
C PHE A 347 11.09 -9.32 7.81
N PHE A 348 9.91 -8.95 7.31
CA PHE A 348 9.22 -7.75 7.81
C PHE A 348 8.91 -7.85 9.30
N ARG A 349 8.30 -8.96 9.72
CA ARG A 349 7.85 -9.17 11.10
C ARG A 349 9.01 -9.28 12.09
N GLU A 350 10.06 -9.98 11.73
CA GLU A 350 11.13 -10.36 12.67
C GLU A 350 12.36 -9.45 12.58
N LYS A 351 12.54 -8.72 11.48
CA LYS A 351 13.72 -7.89 11.23
C LYS A 351 13.36 -6.44 10.94
N ALA A 352 12.70 -6.16 9.81
CA ALA A 352 12.58 -4.80 9.31
C ALA A 352 11.75 -3.90 10.22
N ILE A 353 10.57 -4.38 10.63
CA ILE A 353 9.69 -3.62 11.52
C ILE A 353 10.36 -3.43 12.90
N PRO A 354 10.84 -4.48 13.60
CA PRO A 354 11.58 -4.27 14.85
C PRO A 354 12.78 -3.32 14.74
N GLN A 355 13.57 -3.42 13.67
CA GLN A 355 14.72 -2.54 13.45
C GLN A 355 14.30 -1.09 13.21
N PHE A 356 13.21 -0.86 12.45
CA PHE A 356 12.61 0.46 12.30
C PHE A 356 12.20 1.03 13.68
N TYR A 357 11.46 0.24 14.46
CA TYR A 357 10.98 0.65 15.78
C TYR A 357 12.05 0.72 16.88
N SER A 358 13.27 0.28 16.61
CA SER A 358 14.39 0.41 17.55
C SER A 358 15.01 1.81 17.57
N ASP A 359 14.87 2.55 16.45
CA ASP A 359 15.22 3.97 16.30
C ASP A 359 14.43 4.63 15.16
N PRO A 360 13.11 4.88 15.33
CA PRO A 360 12.28 5.49 14.30
C PRO A 360 12.81 6.84 13.84
N THR A 361 13.33 7.66 14.76
CA THR A 361 13.85 8.99 14.45
C THR A 361 14.99 8.92 13.44
N PHE A 362 15.93 7.99 13.62
CA PHE A 362 17.01 7.77 12.65
C PHE A 362 16.46 7.36 11.28
N TRP A 363 15.56 6.36 11.23
CA TRP A 363 15.05 5.83 9.97
C TRP A 363 14.18 6.83 9.21
N THR A 364 13.32 7.56 9.91
CA THR A 364 12.54 8.67 9.33
C THR A 364 13.47 9.73 8.75
N SER A 365 14.47 10.17 9.52
CA SER A 365 15.44 11.18 9.06
C SER A 365 16.23 10.71 7.83
N LEU A 366 16.58 9.42 7.78
CA LEU A 366 17.26 8.83 6.64
C LEU A 366 16.34 8.79 5.40
N GLY A 367 15.08 8.39 5.56
CA GLY A 367 14.09 8.38 4.50
C GLY A 367 13.85 9.78 3.91
N GLU A 368 13.73 10.80 4.78
CA GLU A 368 13.64 12.20 4.37
C GLU A 368 14.88 12.64 3.58
N LYS A 369 16.09 12.33 4.08
CA LYS A 369 17.35 12.67 3.41
C LYS A 369 17.47 12.02 2.03
N LEU A 370 17.00 10.79 1.88
CA LEU A 370 17.03 10.04 0.62
C LEU A 370 15.84 10.36 -0.30
N GLN A 371 14.86 11.15 0.18
CA GLN A 371 13.58 11.41 -0.50
C GLN A 371 12.84 10.12 -0.89
N ASP A 372 12.97 9.09 -0.06
CA ASP A 372 12.34 7.79 -0.25
C ASP A 372 11.86 7.27 1.11
N LYS A 373 10.55 7.37 1.34
CA LYS A 373 9.90 6.89 2.58
C LYS A 373 10.16 5.41 2.83
N ASN A 374 10.38 4.60 1.79
CA ASN A 374 10.58 3.16 1.93
C ASN A 374 12.07 2.76 1.91
N ALA A 375 12.99 3.72 1.96
CA ALA A 375 14.44 3.47 1.95
C ALA A 375 14.88 2.61 3.14
N ALA A 376 14.31 2.84 4.32
CA ALA A 376 14.65 2.09 5.54
C ALA A 376 14.50 0.57 5.31
N ILE A 377 13.35 0.14 4.81
CA ILE A 377 13.07 -1.27 4.51
C ILE A 377 14.04 -1.82 3.46
N ARG A 378 14.29 -1.08 2.37
CA ARG A 378 15.18 -1.53 1.30
C ARG A 378 16.59 -1.75 1.82
N ILE A 379 17.09 -0.82 2.63
CA ILE A 379 18.41 -0.92 3.28
C ILE A 379 18.45 -2.12 4.22
N MET A 380 17.43 -2.31 5.06
CA MET A 380 17.35 -3.47 5.96
C MET A 380 17.30 -4.80 5.19
N MET A 381 16.62 -4.83 4.04
CA MET A 381 16.58 -6.01 3.16
C MET A 381 17.96 -6.29 2.57
N ILE A 382 18.65 -5.26 2.06
CA ILE A 382 20.02 -5.40 1.56
C ILE A 382 20.96 -5.88 2.66
N GLN A 383 20.84 -5.37 3.89
CA GLN A 383 21.67 -5.81 5.01
C GLN A 383 21.43 -7.28 5.39
N ASN A 384 20.19 -7.76 5.31
CA ASN A 384 19.82 -9.13 5.70
C ASN A 384 19.98 -10.16 4.57
N TYR A 385 19.70 -9.78 3.32
CA TYR A 385 19.72 -10.65 2.14
C TYR A 385 20.78 -10.22 1.13
N GLU A 386 21.84 -9.59 1.64
CA GLU A 386 22.94 -9.07 0.84
C GLU A 386 23.28 -10.13 -0.23
N PRO A 387 23.14 -9.82 -1.54
CA PRO A 387 23.37 -10.77 -2.62
C PRO A 387 24.86 -11.08 -2.65
N THR A 388 25.26 -11.98 -1.76
CA THR A 388 26.63 -12.25 -1.39
C THR A 388 27.01 -13.55 -2.06
N ILE A 389 27.77 -13.43 -3.14
CA ILE A 389 28.33 -14.59 -3.84
C ILE A 389 29.52 -15.23 -3.07
N LEU A 390 29.89 -14.67 -1.90
CA LEU A 390 31.11 -15.01 -1.15
C LEU A 390 30.83 -15.47 0.29
N GLY A 391 29.78 -16.28 0.50
CA GLY A 391 29.60 -17.00 1.77
C GLY A 391 29.05 -16.16 2.94
N GLY A 392 28.38 -15.04 2.65
CA GLY A 392 27.67 -14.21 3.63
C GLY A 392 28.18 -12.76 3.73
N ASN A 393 27.49 -11.95 4.54
CA ASN A 393 27.74 -10.50 4.66
C ASN A 393 29.15 -10.20 5.17
N GLU A 394 29.58 -10.81 6.28
CA GLU A 394 30.87 -10.49 6.90
C GLU A 394 32.05 -10.82 5.97
N GLU A 395 32.00 -11.96 5.29
CA GLU A 395 33.04 -12.38 4.34
C GLU A 395 32.99 -11.60 3.04
N THR A 396 31.79 -11.21 2.58
CA THR A 396 31.66 -10.33 1.41
C THR A 396 32.15 -8.92 1.73
N ALA A 397 31.81 -8.36 2.88
CA ALA A 397 32.29 -7.06 3.34
C ALA A 397 33.82 -7.06 3.52
N LYS A 398 34.38 -8.10 4.16
CA LYS A 398 35.84 -8.29 4.25
C LYS A 398 36.47 -8.38 2.87
N TRP A 399 35.89 -9.17 1.96
CA TRP A 399 36.42 -9.32 0.61
C TRP A 399 36.37 -8.01 -0.17
N LEU A 400 35.23 -7.30 -0.15
CA LEU A 400 35.05 -6.00 -0.80
C LEU A 400 36.01 -4.95 -0.25
N ASP A 401 36.20 -4.88 1.07
CA ASP A 401 37.14 -3.93 1.69
C ASP A 401 38.59 -4.27 1.35
N THR A 402 38.96 -5.55 1.46
CA THR A 402 40.31 -6.05 1.12
C THR A 402 40.63 -5.84 -0.37
N ARG A 403 39.62 -5.93 -1.24
CA ARG A 403 39.76 -5.83 -2.70
C ARG A 403 39.34 -4.47 -3.25
N LYS A 404 39.02 -3.49 -2.40
CA LYS A 404 38.39 -2.21 -2.81
C LYS A 404 39.12 -1.52 -3.95
N TYR A 405 40.45 -1.41 -3.85
CA TYR A 405 41.26 -0.77 -4.89
C TYR A 405 41.35 -1.59 -6.17
N GLU A 406 41.34 -2.92 -6.07
CA GLU A 406 41.35 -3.82 -7.23
C GLU A 406 40.01 -3.76 -7.97
N ILE A 407 38.88 -3.74 -7.24
CA ILE A 407 37.55 -3.54 -7.79
C ILE A 407 37.43 -2.16 -8.44
N MET A 408 37.92 -1.11 -7.78
CA MET A 408 37.93 0.24 -8.36
C MET A 408 38.78 0.29 -9.63
N ASN A 409 39.96 -0.34 -9.64
CA ASN A 409 40.79 -0.42 -10.83
C ASN A 409 40.12 -1.22 -11.95
N ILE A 410 39.52 -2.38 -11.67
CA ILE A 410 38.79 -3.18 -12.66
C ILE A 410 37.59 -2.39 -13.18
N ALA A 411 36.86 -1.68 -12.33
CA ALA A 411 35.75 -0.83 -12.74
C ALA A 411 36.24 0.34 -13.60
N GLU A 412 37.37 0.95 -13.26
CA GLU A 412 37.98 2.05 -14.01
C GLU A 412 38.57 1.58 -15.34
N GLU A 413 39.18 0.39 -15.39
CA GLU A 413 39.66 -0.28 -16.60
C GLU A 413 38.49 -0.71 -17.48
N SER A 414 37.47 -1.36 -16.93
CA SER A 414 36.24 -1.71 -17.66
C SER A 414 35.52 -0.46 -18.19
N TYR A 415 35.55 0.63 -17.43
CA TYR A 415 35.03 1.92 -17.85
C TYR A 415 35.86 2.51 -19.01
N LYS A 416 37.20 2.45 -18.93
CA LYS A 416 38.10 2.87 -20.01
C LYS A 416 38.00 1.99 -21.26
N GLU A 417 37.82 0.67 -21.09
CA GLU A 417 37.67 -0.32 -22.16
C GLU A 417 36.30 -0.30 -22.81
N SER A 418 35.25 0.13 -22.09
CA SER A 418 33.90 0.30 -22.65
C SER A 418 33.83 1.38 -23.73
N GLY A 419 34.91 2.14 -23.94
CA GLY A 419 35.03 3.15 -24.99
C GLY A 419 34.14 4.36 -24.78
N GLN A 420 33.49 4.50 -23.62
CA GLN A 420 32.68 5.67 -23.33
C GLN A 420 33.57 6.86 -22.96
N PRO A 421 33.44 8.02 -23.65
CA PRO A 421 34.04 9.24 -23.19
C PRO A 421 33.44 9.61 -21.82
N SER A 422 34.25 10.21 -20.95
CA SER A 422 33.82 10.74 -19.66
C SER A 422 32.90 11.96 -19.84
N SER A 423 31.67 11.72 -20.28
CA SER A 423 30.52 12.62 -20.19
C SER A 423 29.31 11.96 -20.86
N GLY A 424 28.45 11.35 -20.04
CA GLY A 424 27.00 11.32 -20.21
C GLY A 424 26.41 10.77 -21.50
N ASP A 425 26.21 9.45 -21.57
CA ASP A 425 25.19 8.87 -22.44
C ASP A 425 23.87 8.69 -21.68
N LYS A 426 23.05 9.74 -21.70
CA LYS A 426 21.59 9.60 -21.74
C LYS A 426 21.19 9.43 -23.20
N GLU A 427 21.55 8.32 -23.81
CA GLU A 427 20.94 7.85 -25.07
C GLU A 427 19.56 7.23 -24.78
N GLY A 428 18.71 8.05 -24.18
CA GLY A 428 17.25 7.94 -24.11
C GLY A 428 16.67 9.23 -24.68
N SER A 429 17.07 9.49 -25.92
CA SER A 429 16.75 10.55 -26.89
C SER A 429 16.46 11.97 -26.38
N VAL A 430 17.47 12.83 -26.53
CA VAL A 430 17.32 14.29 -26.65
C VAL A 430 16.33 14.64 -27.77
N HIS A 431 16.19 13.78 -28.78
CA HIS A 431 15.13 13.84 -29.77
C HIS A 431 13.72 13.84 -29.14
N GLN A 432 13.41 12.96 -28.18
CA GLN A 432 12.10 12.98 -27.49
C GLN A 432 11.90 14.21 -26.60
N LYS A 433 12.96 14.72 -25.94
CA LYS A 433 12.87 15.96 -25.14
C LYS A 433 12.68 17.19 -26.03
N PHE A 434 13.35 17.20 -27.18
CA PHE A 434 13.21 18.21 -28.21
C PHE A 434 11.79 18.19 -28.80
N LEU A 435 11.25 17.01 -29.11
CA LEU A 435 9.88 16.83 -29.60
C LEU A 435 8.81 17.17 -28.55
N SER A 436 9.06 16.86 -27.27
CA SER A 436 8.11 17.21 -26.20
C SER A 436 8.08 18.73 -25.95
N LEU A 437 9.23 19.41 -26.03
CA LEU A 437 9.32 20.85 -25.91
C LEU A 437 8.71 21.57 -27.13
N ALA A 438 8.95 21.05 -28.33
CA ALA A 438 8.31 21.48 -29.58
C ALA A 438 6.79 21.47 -29.49
N ALA A 439 6.23 20.32 -29.07
CA ALA A 439 4.81 20.12 -28.91
C ALA A 439 4.20 21.06 -27.87
N ARG A 440 4.91 21.35 -26.77
CA ARG A 440 4.49 22.31 -25.74
C ARG A 440 4.47 23.75 -26.24
N LEU A 441 5.34 24.11 -27.18
CA LEU A 441 5.44 25.46 -27.75
C LEU A 441 4.59 25.65 -29.02
N GLY A 442 3.88 24.61 -29.47
CA GLY A 442 2.98 24.65 -30.62
C GLY A 442 3.68 24.54 -31.99
N TYR A 443 4.94 24.12 -32.03
CA TYR A 443 5.70 23.95 -33.26
C TYR A 443 5.74 22.47 -33.67
N ASN A 444 5.70 22.21 -34.98
CA ASN A 444 5.92 20.86 -35.50
C ASN A 444 7.43 20.55 -35.59
N GLN A 445 7.74 19.28 -35.80
CA GLN A 445 9.12 18.78 -35.82
C GLN A 445 9.98 19.39 -36.95
N ASP A 446 9.37 19.65 -38.10
CA ASP A 446 10.09 20.12 -39.30
C ASP A 446 10.49 21.60 -39.16
N ASP A 447 9.59 22.43 -38.60
CA ASP A 447 9.84 23.86 -38.35
C ASP A 447 11.05 24.09 -37.43
N LEU A 448 11.24 23.22 -36.43
CA LEU A 448 12.34 23.33 -35.48
C LEU A 448 13.67 22.83 -36.04
N LEU A 449 13.65 21.85 -36.93
CA LEU A 449 14.85 21.41 -37.64
C LEU A 449 15.32 22.49 -38.64
N GLU A 450 14.38 23.20 -39.29
CA GLU A 450 14.71 24.37 -40.09
C GLU A 450 15.30 25.51 -39.25
N LEU A 451 14.73 25.80 -38.08
CA LEU A 451 15.28 26.80 -37.16
C LEU A 451 16.68 26.42 -36.66
N ALA A 452 16.89 25.16 -36.25
CA ALA A 452 18.20 24.68 -35.83
C ALA A 452 19.25 24.83 -36.95
N LYS A 453 18.88 24.52 -38.20
CA LYS A 453 19.74 24.76 -39.38
C LYS A 453 20.01 26.25 -39.62
N LYS A 454 18.97 27.09 -39.58
CA LYS A 454 19.06 28.56 -39.81
C LYS A 454 20.03 29.21 -38.82
N TYR A 455 19.97 28.80 -37.57
CA TYR A 455 20.82 29.33 -36.49
C TYR A 455 22.11 28.53 -36.27
N ARG A 456 22.41 27.56 -37.16
CA ARG A 456 23.61 26.70 -37.11
C ARG A 456 23.81 26.02 -35.75
N ILE A 457 22.72 25.62 -35.12
CA ILE A 457 22.75 24.86 -33.87
C ILE A 457 23.13 23.43 -34.23
N ASN A 458 24.27 22.99 -33.73
CA ASN A 458 24.64 21.59 -33.84
C ASN A 458 23.77 20.77 -32.88
N VAL A 459 23.03 19.80 -33.42
CA VAL A 459 22.12 18.97 -32.62
C VAL A 459 22.89 18.17 -31.57
N SER A 460 24.17 17.84 -31.82
CA SER A 460 25.01 17.20 -30.79
C SER A 460 25.30 18.10 -29.60
N ASP A 461 25.37 19.43 -29.79
CA ASP A 461 25.64 20.39 -28.72
C ASP A 461 24.43 20.59 -27.80
N LEU A 462 23.24 20.19 -28.26
CA LEU A 462 22.02 20.17 -27.46
C LEU A 462 21.98 19.01 -26.47
N ASN A 463 22.72 17.93 -26.75
CA ASN A 463 22.74 16.73 -25.91
C ASN A 463 23.31 17.00 -24.51
N ASN A 464 24.15 18.03 -24.40
CA ASN A 464 24.83 18.41 -23.16
C ASN A 464 24.11 19.53 -22.39
N LYS A 465 22.89 19.93 -22.81
CA LYS A 465 22.11 21.02 -22.19
C LYS A 465 20.93 20.48 -21.37
N SER A 466 20.66 21.10 -20.23
CA SER A 466 19.45 20.85 -19.43
C SER A 466 18.18 21.34 -20.15
N GLU A 467 17.01 20.84 -19.74
CA GLU A 467 15.71 21.24 -20.33
C GLU A 467 15.46 22.77 -20.19
N GLU A 468 15.90 23.37 -19.10
CA GLU A 468 15.82 24.81 -18.87
C GLU A 468 16.74 25.60 -19.82
N GLU A 469 17.96 25.12 -20.06
CA GLU A 469 18.90 25.74 -21.02
C GLU A 469 18.40 25.60 -22.46
N LEU A 470 17.79 24.48 -22.81
CA LEU A 470 17.13 24.28 -24.09
C LEU A 470 15.95 25.25 -24.25
N MET A 471 15.10 25.39 -23.24
CA MET A 471 14.01 26.37 -23.23
C MET A 471 14.50 27.79 -23.47
N ARG A 472 15.55 28.23 -22.75
CA ARG A 472 16.11 29.58 -22.90
C ARG A 472 16.68 29.82 -24.30
N LEU A 473 17.36 28.82 -24.86
CA LEU A 473 17.88 28.89 -26.23
C LEU A 473 16.75 29.05 -27.26
N PHE A 474 15.69 28.24 -27.15
CA PHE A 474 14.56 28.30 -28.08
C PHE A 474 13.72 29.56 -27.93
N LEU A 475 13.44 30.01 -26.70
CA LEU A 475 12.73 31.27 -26.47
C LEU A 475 13.51 32.46 -27.05
N GLY A 476 14.85 32.46 -26.95
CA GLY A 476 15.68 33.49 -27.56
C GLY A 476 15.61 33.51 -29.10
N ILE A 477 15.57 32.34 -29.73
CA ILE A 477 15.43 32.20 -31.19
C ILE A 477 14.04 32.61 -31.65
N LEU A 478 12.99 32.12 -30.99
CA LEU A 478 11.61 32.45 -31.32
C LEU A 478 11.32 33.94 -31.13
N TYR A 479 11.85 34.54 -30.06
CA TYR A 479 11.77 35.98 -29.84
C TYR A 479 12.38 36.75 -31.01
N LYS A 480 13.56 36.34 -31.49
CA LYS A 480 14.26 36.97 -32.61
C LYS A 480 13.52 36.81 -33.95
N GLU A 481 12.99 35.62 -34.25
CA GLU A 481 12.16 35.40 -35.44
C GLU A 481 10.88 36.25 -35.43
N ASN A 482 10.24 36.36 -34.27
CA ASN A 482 9.01 37.15 -34.11
C ASN A 482 9.28 38.66 -34.16
N THR A 483 10.46 39.12 -33.71
CA THR A 483 10.88 40.52 -33.90
C THR A 483 11.18 40.83 -35.37
N GLU A 484 11.84 39.92 -36.09
CA GLU A 484 12.16 40.09 -37.52
C GLU A 484 10.91 40.03 -38.42
N LYS A 485 9.86 39.32 -38.00
CA LYS A 485 8.56 39.23 -38.70
C LYS A 485 7.56 40.34 -38.32
N GLY A 486 7.89 41.20 -37.35
CA GLY A 486 6.99 42.26 -36.88
C GLY A 486 5.79 41.76 -36.07
N GLU A 487 5.84 40.51 -35.60
CA GLU A 487 4.78 39.84 -34.85
C GLU A 487 5.23 39.59 -33.41
N VAL A 488 5.44 40.67 -32.64
CA VAL A 488 5.69 40.53 -31.19
C VAL A 488 4.38 40.73 -30.45
N LYS A 489 3.93 39.71 -29.71
CA LYS A 489 3.04 39.85 -28.55
C LYS A 489 3.85 39.65 -27.28
#